data_AF-A0A4V2T1S8-F1
#
_entry.id   AF-A0A4V2T1S8-F1
#
_cell.length_a   1.000
_cell.length_b   1.000
_cell.length_c   1.000
_cell.angle_alpha   90.00
_cell.angle_beta   90.00
_cell.angle_gamma   90.00
#
_symmetry.space_group_name_H-M   'P 1'
#
loop_
_entity.id
_entity.type
_entity.pdbx_description
1 polymer ?
#
loop_
_entity_poly.entity_id
_entity_poly.type
_entity_poly.pdbx_seq_one_letter_code
_entity_poly.pdbx_strand_id
1 'polypeptide(L)'
;MRKEANLQRGILMDWKKRFIEAYDVELQAFIDGVTSGKFTLGATAWDGYAAAVAADACVKAQQTGNVEPITMPATPDFYKKK
;
A
#
# COMPACT_ATOMS: atom_id res chain seq x y z
N MET A 1 9.68 -27.99 -8.86
CA MET A 1 10.77 -29.00 -8.94
C MET A 1 11.78 -28.64 -7.86
N ARG A 2 12.08 -29.54 -6.91
CA ARG A 2 13.07 -29.28 -5.84
C ARG A 2 14.47 -29.52 -6.40
N LYS A 3 15.39 -28.58 -6.22
CA LYS A 3 16.84 -28.80 -6.37
C LYS A 3 17.43 -28.77 -4.96
N GLU A 4 18.27 -29.75 -4.62
CA GLU A 4 18.98 -29.81 -3.32
C GLU A 4 18.06 -29.77 -2.08
N ALA A 5 16.93 -30.49 -2.09
CA ALA A 5 15.95 -30.51 -1.00
C ALA A 5 15.34 -29.14 -0.61
N ASN A 6 15.59 -28.08 -1.39
CA ASN A 6 14.96 -26.77 -1.19
C ASN A 6 13.62 -26.66 -1.94
N LEU A 7 12.61 -26.11 -1.27
CA LEU A 7 11.30 -25.83 -1.86
C LEU A 7 11.41 -24.58 -2.75
N GLN A 8 11.47 -24.77 -4.06
CA GLN A 8 11.43 -23.67 -5.03
C GLN A 8 9.99 -23.46 -5.53
N ARG A 9 9.49 -22.23 -5.39
CA ARG A 9 8.23 -21.79 -6.00
C ARG A 9 8.57 -20.83 -7.13
N GLY A 10 7.90 -20.96 -8.28
CA GLY A 10 8.08 -20.02 -9.39
C GLY A 10 7.69 -18.62 -8.93
N ILE A 11 8.61 -17.67 -9.10
CA ILE A 11 8.31 -16.24 -8.91
C ILE A 11 7.60 -15.79 -10.18
N LEU A 12 6.42 -15.19 -10.02
CA LEU A 12 5.75 -14.53 -11.13
C LEU A 12 6.64 -13.37 -11.62
N MET A 13 7.14 -13.48 -12.85
CA MET A 13 8.00 -12.46 -13.46
C MET A 13 7.21 -11.24 -13.97
N ASP A 14 5.88 -11.32 -13.92
CA ASP A 14 4.96 -10.24 -14.30
C ASP A 14 4.12 -9.81 -13.09
N TRP A 15 4.41 -8.63 -12.57
CA TRP A 15 3.71 -8.04 -11.43
C TRP A 15 2.21 -7.85 -11.71
N LYS A 16 1.83 -7.67 -12.99
CA LYS A 16 0.43 -7.46 -13.38
C LYS A 16 -0.40 -8.70 -13.05
N LYS A 17 0.12 -9.89 -13.36
CA LYS A 17 -0.53 -11.17 -13.02
C LYS A 17 -0.62 -11.41 -11.52
N ARG A 18 0.22 -10.74 -10.71
CA ARG A 18 0.20 -10.90 -9.26
C ARG A 18 -0.95 -10.14 -8.60
N PHE A 19 -1.41 -9.04 -9.20
CA PHE A 19 -2.38 -8.12 -8.60
C PHE A 19 -3.60 -7.80 -9.48
N ILE A 20 -3.79 -8.48 -10.62
CA ILE A 20 -4.89 -8.22 -11.54
C ILE A 20 -6.26 -8.20 -10.84
N GLU A 21 -6.52 -9.18 -9.98
CA GLU A 21 -7.77 -9.27 -9.21
C GLU A 21 -7.94 -8.12 -8.21
N ALA A 22 -6.84 -7.62 -7.64
CA ALA A 22 -6.89 -6.50 -6.71
C ALA A 22 -7.25 -5.19 -7.42
N TYR A 23 -6.76 -4.99 -8.65
CA TYR A 23 -7.13 -3.85 -9.49
C TYR A 23 -8.61 -3.86 -9.85
N ASP A 24 -9.17 -5.02 -10.22
CA ASP A 24 -10.59 -5.13 -10.53
C ASP A 24 -11.46 -4.82 -9.30
N VAL A 25 -11.09 -5.36 -8.14
CA VAL A 25 -11.83 -5.13 -6.88
C VAL A 25 -11.75 -3.68 -6.41
N GLU A 26 -10.58 -3.04 -6.48
CA GLU A 26 -10.43 -1.65 -6.02
C GLU A 26 -11.21 -0.67 -6.92
N LEU A 27 -11.18 -0.87 -8.24
CA LEU A 27 -11.93 -0.02 -9.18
C LEU A 27 -13.43 -0.20 -9.01
N GLN A 28 -13.92 -1.43 -8.85
CA GLN A 28 -15.34 -1.67 -8.63
C GLN A 28 -15.81 -1.04 -7.32
N ALA A 29 -15.06 -1.21 -6.23
CA ALA A 29 -15.38 -0.58 -4.95
C ALA A 29 -15.41 0.95 -5.03
N PHE A 30 -14.52 1.55 -5.83
CA PHE A 30 -14.55 2.97 -6.09
C PHE A 30 -15.81 3.41 -6.84
N ILE A 31 -16.19 2.72 -7.92
CA ILE A 31 -17.39 3.01 -8.72
C ILE A 31 -18.64 2.88 -7.84
N ASP A 32 -18.73 1.83 -7.03
CA ASP A 32 -19.87 1.60 -6.12
C ASP A 32 -19.95 2.70 -5.05
N GLY A 33 -18.80 3.13 -4.52
CA GLY A 33 -18.69 4.23 -3.56
C GLY A 33 -19.17 5.57 -4.13
N VAL A 34 -18.77 5.89 -5.36
CA VAL A 34 -19.23 7.09 -6.09
C VAL A 34 -20.75 7.01 -6.32
N THR A 35 -21.24 5.88 -6.81
CA THR A 35 -22.66 5.70 -7.17
C THR A 35 -23.58 5.75 -5.94
N SER A 36 -23.15 5.17 -4.83
CA SER A 36 -23.92 5.15 -3.57
C SER A 36 -23.75 6.40 -2.71
N GLY A 37 -22.79 7.29 -3.05
CA GLY A 37 -22.40 8.42 -2.23
C GLY A 37 -21.72 8.04 -0.91
N LYS A 38 -21.29 6.78 -0.76
CA LYS A 38 -20.67 6.24 0.45
C LYS A 38 -19.22 5.84 0.16
N PHE A 39 -18.32 6.80 0.32
CA PHE A 39 -16.87 6.56 0.26
C PHE A 39 -16.36 5.97 1.58
N THR A 40 -16.80 4.77 1.92
CA THR A 40 -16.38 4.07 3.14
C THR A 40 -15.27 3.04 2.88
N LEU A 41 -14.95 2.77 1.61
CA LEU A 41 -14.05 1.70 1.19
C LEU A 41 -12.90 2.29 0.37
N GLY A 42 -11.68 2.17 0.88
CA GLY A 42 -10.46 2.55 0.16
C GLY A 42 -9.40 3.21 1.03
N ALA A 43 -8.21 3.37 0.44
CA ALA A 43 -7.16 4.23 0.97
C ALA A 43 -7.53 5.70 0.76
N THR A 44 -7.33 6.51 1.79
CA THR A 44 -7.61 7.94 1.80
C THR A 44 -6.35 8.74 1.46
N ALA A 45 -6.50 10.05 1.29
CA ALA A 45 -5.35 10.96 1.17
C ALA A 45 -4.42 10.89 2.40
N TRP A 46 -4.95 10.58 3.59
CA TRP A 46 -4.13 10.40 4.79
C TRP A 46 -3.25 9.15 4.72
N ASP A 47 -3.76 8.05 4.17
CA ASP A 47 -2.97 6.84 3.94
C ASP A 47 -1.83 7.11 2.94
N GLY A 48 -2.11 7.92 1.90
CA GLY A 48 -1.09 8.39 0.95
C GLY A 48 -0.03 9.30 1.61
N TYR A 49 -0.45 10.20 2.50
CA TYR A 49 0.48 11.04 3.27
C TYR A 49 1.39 10.20 4.18
N ALA A 50 0.84 9.22 4.90
CA ALA A 50 1.63 8.33 5.74
C ALA A 50 2.65 7.52 4.92
N ALA A 51 2.25 7.03 3.73
CA ALA A 51 3.15 6.34 2.82
C ALA A 51 4.30 7.24 2.33
N ALA A 52 4.01 8.51 2.00
CA ALA A 52 5.02 9.48 1.59
C ALA A 52 6.03 9.79 2.70
N VAL A 53 5.56 10.06 3.93
CA VAL A 53 6.44 10.34 5.08
C VAL A 53 7.36 9.13 5.36
N ALA A 54 6.82 7.90 5.27
CA ALA A 54 7.63 6.70 5.43
C ALA A 54 8.65 6.53 4.28
N ALA A 55 8.26 6.81 3.03
CA ALA A 55 9.15 6.76 1.88
C ALA A 55 10.32 7.76 2.01
N ASP A 56 10.05 8.98 2.46
CA ASP A 56 11.09 10.00 2.70
C ASP A 56 12.10 9.55 3.76
N ALA A 57 11.62 8.96 4.87
CA ALA A 57 12.50 8.41 5.90
C ALA A 57 13.36 7.26 5.36
N CYS A 58 12.80 6.39 4.52
CA CYS A 58 13.54 5.30 3.87
C CYS A 58 14.62 5.83 2.92
N VAL A 59 14.31 6.85 2.10
CA VAL A 59 15.29 7.49 1.21
C VAL A 59 16.41 8.13 2.03
N LYS A 60 16.08 8.80 3.13
CA LYS A 60 17.09 9.37 4.03
C LYS A 60 17.96 8.29 4.67
N ALA A 61 17.38 7.18 5.13
CA ALA A 61 18.12 6.06 5.72
C ALA A 61 19.06 5.39 4.70
N GLN A 62 18.67 5.32 3.42
CA GLN A 62 19.55 4.85 2.35
C GLN A 62 20.78 5.75 2.16
N GLN A 63 20.63 7.06 2.36
CA GLN A 63 21.73 8.03 2.22
C GLN A 63 22.63 8.08 3.46
N THR A 64 22.04 7.99 4.65
CA THR A 64 22.78 8.13 5.92
C THR A 64 23.34 6.81 6.45
N GLY A 65 22.74 5.68 6.08
CA GLY A 65 23.04 4.36 6.63
C GLY A 65 22.53 4.16 8.07
N ASN A 66 21.75 5.12 8.60
CA ASN A 66 21.27 5.12 9.97
C ASN A 66 19.78 4.79 10.06
N VAL A 67 19.32 4.51 11.28
CA VAL A 67 17.88 4.43 11.58
C VAL A 67 17.32 5.86 11.62
N GLU A 68 16.40 6.17 10.70
CA GLU A 68 15.73 7.46 10.63
C GLU A 68 14.34 7.40 11.28
N PRO A 69 13.98 8.35 12.15
CA PRO A 69 12.68 8.38 12.79
C PRO A 69 11.58 8.81 11.81
N ILE A 70 10.44 8.12 11.83
CA ILE A 70 9.22 8.52 11.14
C ILE A 70 8.39 9.38 12.09
N THR A 71 8.18 10.64 11.75
CA THR A 71 7.38 11.56 12.56
C THR A 71 6.16 12.00 11.77
N MET A 72 4.97 11.78 12.32
CA MET A 72 3.70 12.13 11.69
C MET A 72 2.75 12.74 12.73
N PRO A 73 1.98 13.79 12.37
CA PRO A 73 0.93 14.31 13.25
C PRO A 73 -0.17 13.25 13.49
N ALA A 74 -0.97 13.47 14.54
CA ALA A 74 -2.12 12.63 14.79
C ALA A 74 -3.11 12.67 13.62
N THR A 75 -3.72 11.52 13.29
CA THR A 75 -4.72 11.42 12.23
C THR A 75 -5.89 12.37 12.49
N PRO A 76 -6.15 13.33 11.58
CA PRO A 76 -7.29 14.23 11.71
C PRO A 76 -8.61 13.47 11.78
N ASP A 77 -9.56 13.97 12.55
CA ASP A 77 -10.88 13.34 12.73
C ASP A 77 -11.61 13.10 11.41
N PHE A 78 -11.36 13.96 10.41
CA PHE A 78 -11.89 13.83 9.06
C PHE A 78 -11.56 12.48 8.40
N TYR A 79 -10.35 11.95 8.64
CA TYR A 79 -9.88 10.69 8.05
C TYR A 79 -10.11 9.47 8.94
N LYS A 80 -10.72 9.64 10.12
CA LYS A 80 -11.07 8.51 10.99
C LYS A 80 -12.20 7.73 10.35
N LYS A 81 -11.98 6.42 10.15
CA LYS A 81 -13.02 5.50 9.68
C LYS A 81 -14.14 5.48 10.75
N LYS A 82 -15.38 5.70 10.30
CA LYS A 82 -16.58 5.62 11.14
C LYS A 82 -16.99 4.16 11.36
#